data_AF-A0A355FTL5-F1
#
_entry.id   AF-A0A355FTL5-F1
#
_cell.length_a   1.000
_cell.length_b   1.000
_cell.length_c   1.000
_cell.angle_alpha   90.00
_cell.angle_beta   90.00
_cell.angle_gamma   90.00
#
_symmetry.space_group_name_H-M   'P 1'
#
loop_
_entity.id
_entity.type
_entity.pdbx_description
1 polymer ?
#
loop_
_entity_poly.entity_id
_entity_poly.type
_entity_poly.pdbx_seq_one_letter_code
_entity_poly.pdbx_strand_id
1 'polypeptide(L)'
;MKILIITSRLPWPLDKGDKLRAYHQIRHLNQEHDVYVFSLAEASPTDESYTEMGAVSAGVKVHVLKAWRRWMRMAWALFSSRPLQVHWFYQWPAQTALDEWMTEIQPEVVLCQLVRMAEYVKDKHDVPRVMDYMDALSAGIARQTKLAKPYLRWLHRLEYQRLRSYESKIFDYFDGKTIISHADRMLIA
;
A
#
# COMPACT_ATOMS: atom_id res chain seq x y z
N MET A 1 -21.86 4.51 2.55
CA MET A 1 -21.24 3.57 1.61
C MET A 1 -20.17 2.78 2.33
N LYS A 2 -19.88 1.55 1.91
CA LYS A 2 -18.78 0.73 2.44
C LYS A 2 -17.49 0.96 1.65
N ILE A 3 -16.46 1.48 2.32
CA ILE A 3 -15.16 1.78 1.72
C ILE A 3 -14.13 0.83 2.32
N LEU A 4 -13.42 0.06 1.48
CA LEU A 4 -12.29 -0.73 1.92
C LEU A 4 -10.98 0.00 1.63
N ILE A 5 -10.26 0.41 2.66
CA ILE A 5 -8.93 1.02 2.55
C ILE A 5 -7.88 -0.06 2.81
N ILE A 6 -6.98 -0.27 1.85
CA ILE A 6 -5.87 -1.20 1.99
C ILE A 6 -4.54 -0.48 2.14
N THR A 7 -3.75 -0.86 3.14
CA THR A 7 -2.52 -0.15 3.52
C THR A 7 -1.34 -1.11 3.68
N SER A 8 -0.14 -0.65 3.29
CA SER A 8 1.08 -1.45 3.44
C SER A 8 1.57 -1.57 4.89
N ARG A 9 1.03 -0.73 5.79
CA ARG A 9 1.36 -0.65 7.21
C ARG A 9 0.16 -0.17 7.97
N LEU A 10 -0.05 -0.71 9.18
CA LEU A 10 -1.07 -0.20 10.09
C LEU A 10 -0.90 1.32 10.31
N PRO A 11 -1.94 2.15 10.11
CA PRO A 11 -1.87 3.61 10.28
C PRO A 11 -1.63 4.10 11.71
N TRP A 12 -1.60 3.21 12.70
CA TRP A 12 -1.21 3.51 14.08
C TRP A 12 0.02 2.69 14.49
N PRO A 13 0.95 3.23 15.31
CA PRO A 13 1.03 4.61 15.81
C PRO A 13 1.41 5.63 14.72
N LEU A 14 1.17 6.93 14.98
CA LEU A 14 1.42 8.06 14.06
C LEU A 14 2.92 8.45 13.98
N ASP A 15 3.79 7.47 13.77
CA ASP A 15 5.25 7.65 13.74
C ASP A 15 5.81 8.00 12.35
N LYS A 16 4.98 7.92 11.30
CA LYS A 16 5.39 8.13 9.90
C LYS A 16 4.34 8.90 9.11
N GLY A 17 4.79 9.63 8.09
CA GLY A 17 3.92 10.43 7.23
C GLY A 17 2.88 9.60 6.48
N ASP A 18 3.23 8.38 6.03
CA ASP A 18 2.30 7.48 5.36
C ASP A 18 1.14 7.07 6.29
N LYS A 19 1.48 6.72 7.53
CA LYS A 19 0.51 6.37 8.57
C LYS A 19 -0.34 7.55 9.01
N LEU A 20 0.26 8.72 9.22
CA LEU A 20 -0.43 9.92 9.66
C LEU A 20 -1.54 10.30 8.67
N ARG A 21 -1.20 10.37 7.38
CA ARG A 21 -2.19 10.67 6.34
C ARG A 21 -3.28 9.62 6.29
N ALA A 22 -2.92 8.34 6.30
CA ALA A 22 -3.89 7.25 6.26
C ALA A 22 -4.88 7.31 7.44
N TYR A 23 -4.37 7.51 8.66
CA TYR A 23 -5.19 7.60 9.87
C TYR A 23 -6.21 8.75 9.80
N HIS A 24 -5.78 9.94 9.41
CA HIS A 24 -6.69 11.09 9.30
C HIS A 24 -7.67 10.96 8.12
N GLN A 25 -7.24 10.35 7.02
CA GLN A 25 -8.12 10.06 5.89
C GLN A 25 -9.21 9.06 6.29
N ILE A 26 -8.85 7.98 6.99
CA ILE A 26 -9.79 7.00 7.54
C ILE A 26 -10.77 7.68 8.49
N ARG A 27 -10.25 8.42 9.49
CA ARG A 27 -11.08 9.13 10.47
C ARG A 27 -12.08 10.08 9.83
N HIS A 28 -11.70 10.81 8.80
CA HIS A 28 -12.58 11.75 8.12
C HIS A 28 -13.63 11.05 7.27
N LEU A 29 -13.23 10.06 6.47
CA LEU A 29 -14.16 9.27 5.65
C LEU A 29 -15.18 8.51 6.50
N ASN A 30 -14.76 8.03 7.68
CA ASN A 30 -15.63 7.29 8.59
C ASN A 30 -16.72 8.15 9.27
N GLN A 31 -16.73 9.47 9.02
CA GLN A 31 -17.81 10.35 9.49
C GLN A 31 -19.08 10.20 8.65
N GLU A 32 -18.95 9.84 7.37
CA GLU A 32 -20.07 9.75 6.42
C GLU A 32 -20.19 8.36 5.76
N HIS A 33 -19.20 7.49 5.97
CA HIS A 33 -19.09 6.18 5.33
C HIS A 33 -18.64 5.10 6.33
N ASP A 34 -18.92 3.84 6.02
CA ASP A 34 -18.40 2.71 6.79
C ASP A 34 -17.03 2.34 6.23
N VAL A 35 -15.97 2.78 6.91
CA VAL A 35 -14.59 2.57 6.46
C VAL A 35 -14.04 1.31 7.10
N TYR A 36 -13.72 0.33 6.26
CA TYR A 36 -13.01 -0.89 6.64
C TYR A 36 -11.55 -0.78 6.25
N VAL A 37 -10.65 -1.24 7.12
CA VAL A 37 -9.20 -1.08 6.93
C VAL A 37 -8.52 -2.44 6.91
N PHE A 38 -7.91 -2.80 5.77
CA PHE A 38 -7.03 -3.96 5.67
C PHE A 38 -5.58 -3.50 5.69
N SER A 39 -4.84 -3.83 6.74
CA SER A 39 -3.44 -3.42 6.87
C SER A 39 -2.51 -4.62 6.92
N LEU A 40 -1.31 -4.46 6.36
CA LEU A 40 -0.20 -5.36 6.64
C LEU A 40 0.56 -4.89 7.88
N ALA A 41 1.14 -5.82 8.62
CA ALA A 41 2.02 -5.51 9.75
C ALA A 41 3.24 -6.43 9.78
N GLU A 42 4.36 -5.95 10.32
CA GLU A 42 5.58 -6.77 10.48
C GLU A 42 5.57 -7.59 11.77
N ALA A 43 4.86 -7.09 12.78
CA ALA A 43 4.63 -7.74 14.06
C ALA A 43 3.14 -7.68 14.39
N SER A 44 2.70 -8.52 15.32
CA SER A 44 1.34 -8.46 15.84
C SER A 44 1.06 -7.07 16.41
N PRO A 45 -0.03 -6.40 15.98
CA PRO A 45 -0.44 -5.14 16.58
C PRO A 45 -0.74 -5.30 18.07
N THR A 46 -0.54 -4.23 18.84
CA THR A 46 -0.94 -4.16 20.24
C THR A 46 -2.45 -3.99 20.37
N ASP A 47 -3.01 -4.32 21.54
CA ASP A 47 -4.43 -4.08 21.84
C ASP A 47 -4.80 -2.59 21.71
N GLU A 48 -3.87 -1.70 22.10
CA GLU A 48 -3.99 -0.26 21.88
C GLU A 48 -4.14 0.07 20.39
N SER A 49 -3.38 -0.58 19.51
CA SER A 49 -3.48 -0.34 18.08
C SER A 49 -4.84 -0.75 17.51
N TYR A 50 -5.43 -1.85 18.00
CA TYR A 50 -6.78 -2.25 17.63
C TYR A 50 -7.83 -1.28 18.17
N THR A 51 -7.65 -0.80 19.40
CA THR A 51 -8.55 0.16 20.05
C THR A 51 -8.58 1.48 19.29
N GLU A 52 -7.41 2.04 18.99
CA GLU A 52 -7.28 3.31 18.27
C GLU A 52 -7.79 3.21 16.83
N MET A 53 -7.47 2.12 16.12
CA MET A 53 -7.98 1.93 14.76
C MET A 53 -9.49 1.64 14.75
N GLY A 54 -10.01 0.90 15.73
CA GLY A 54 -11.44 0.63 15.88
C GLY A 54 -12.25 1.88 16.24
N ALA A 55 -11.64 2.86 16.90
CA ALA A 55 -12.29 4.15 17.19
C ALA A 55 -12.50 5.02 15.94
N VAL A 56 -11.71 4.79 14.88
CA VAL A 56 -11.74 5.62 13.64
C VAL A 56 -12.21 4.86 12.41
N SER A 57 -12.56 3.58 12.52
CA SER A 57 -12.99 2.73 11.40
C SER A 57 -14.14 1.82 11.80
N ALA A 58 -14.99 1.45 10.84
CA ALA A 58 -16.07 0.48 11.05
C ALA A 58 -15.55 -0.95 11.26
N GLY A 59 -14.33 -1.25 10.79
CA GLY A 59 -13.67 -2.52 11.05
C GLY A 59 -12.23 -2.53 10.58
N VAL A 60 -11.38 -3.23 11.32
CA VAL A 60 -9.95 -3.35 11.00
C VAL A 60 -9.54 -4.81 10.96
N LYS A 61 -8.86 -5.20 9.87
CA LYS A 61 -8.23 -6.52 9.73
C LYS A 61 -6.75 -6.32 9.44
N VAL A 62 -5.90 -6.95 10.26
CA VAL A 62 -4.45 -6.85 10.11
C VAL A 62 -3.86 -8.21 9.77
N HIS A 63 -3.08 -8.27 8.69
CA HIS A 63 -2.32 -9.46 8.34
C HIS A 63 -0.84 -9.29 8.70
N VAL A 64 -0.36 -10.13 9.61
CA VAL A 64 1.05 -10.13 10.02
C VAL A 64 1.90 -10.89 9.00
N LEU A 65 2.82 -10.17 8.36
CA LEU A 65 3.72 -10.70 7.35
C LEU A 65 4.78 -11.60 7.98
N LYS A 66 4.94 -12.82 7.45
CA LYS A 66 6.01 -13.72 7.91
C LYS A 66 7.36 -13.32 7.30
N ALA A 67 8.37 -13.11 8.13
CA ALA A 67 9.69 -12.62 7.69
C ALA A 67 10.35 -13.52 6.64
N TRP A 68 10.33 -14.85 6.82
CA TRP A 68 10.92 -15.79 5.87
C TRP A 68 10.27 -15.73 4.49
N ARG A 69 8.95 -15.46 4.41
CA ARG A 69 8.23 -15.32 3.14
C ARG A 69 8.66 -14.07 2.38
N ARG A 70 8.97 -12.98 3.10
CA ARG A 70 9.51 -11.74 2.49
C ARG A 70 10.86 -12.02 1.83
N TRP A 71 11.76 -12.68 2.55
CA TRP A 71 13.08 -13.04 2.01
C TRP A 71 13.00 -13.98 0.81
N MET A 72 12.13 -14.99 0.86
CA MET A 72 11.90 -15.87 -0.30
C MET A 72 11.36 -15.08 -1.50
N ARG A 73 10.36 -14.21 -1.31
CA ARG A 73 9.84 -13.34 -2.38
C ARG A 73 10.91 -12.43 -2.95
N MET A 74 11.84 -11.97 -2.12
CA MET A 74 12.95 -11.14 -2.58
C MET A 74 13.93 -11.86 -3.49
N ALA A 75 14.15 -13.17 -3.28
CA ALA A 75 14.95 -13.96 -4.23
C ALA A 75 14.32 -13.96 -5.63
N TRP A 76 12.99 -14.05 -5.72
CA TRP A 76 12.24 -13.97 -7.00
C TRP A 76 12.22 -12.58 -7.61
N ALA A 77 12.40 -11.53 -6.79
CA ALA A 77 12.37 -10.17 -7.28
C ALA A 77 13.53 -9.87 -8.23
N LEU A 78 14.66 -10.59 -8.12
CA LEU A 78 15.77 -10.45 -9.07
C LEU A 78 15.35 -10.82 -10.51
N PHE A 79 14.46 -11.80 -10.66
CA PHE A 79 13.95 -12.29 -11.95
C PHE A 79 12.68 -11.57 -12.42
N SER A 80 12.16 -10.62 -11.63
CA SER A 80 10.92 -9.91 -11.93
C SER A 80 11.18 -8.46 -12.29
N SER A 81 10.37 -7.88 -13.17
CA SER A 81 10.38 -6.45 -13.49
C SER A 81 9.63 -5.60 -12.46
N ARG A 82 8.93 -6.22 -11.49
CA ARG A 82 8.19 -5.49 -10.46
C ARG A 82 9.12 -4.89 -9.41
N PRO A 83 8.72 -3.79 -8.74
CA PRO A 83 9.49 -3.17 -7.68
C PRO A 83 9.78 -4.14 -6.54
N LEU A 84 10.97 -4.03 -5.95
CA LEU A 84 11.37 -4.79 -4.77
C LEU A 84 10.38 -4.55 -3.62
N GLN A 85 9.92 -3.31 -3.44
CA GLN A 85 8.93 -3.01 -2.40
C GLN A 85 7.62 -3.79 -2.59
N VAL A 86 7.14 -3.93 -3.83
CA VAL A 86 5.92 -4.70 -4.11
C VAL A 86 6.12 -6.18 -3.73
N HIS A 87 7.27 -6.76 -4.08
CA HIS A 87 7.62 -8.13 -3.66
C HIS A 87 7.78 -8.30 -2.16
N TRP A 88 8.30 -7.28 -1.46
CA TRP A 88 8.50 -7.31 -0.01
C TRP A 88 7.18 -7.39 0.76
N PHE A 89 6.15 -6.67 0.31
CA PHE A 89 4.85 -6.62 0.97
C PHE A 89 3.87 -7.70 0.50
N TYR A 90 4.04 -8.23 -0.72
CA TYR A 90 3.10 -9.22 -1.26
C TYR A 90 3.29 -10.62 -0.64
N GLN A 91 2.24 -11.14 -0.01
CA GLN A 91 2.15 -12.52 0.48
C GLN A 91 0.82 -13.16 0.10
N TRP A 92 0.88 -14.38 -0.43
CA TRP A 92 -0.32 -15.10 -0.86
C TRP A 92 -1.35 -15.31 0.28
N PRO A 93 -0.96 -15.65 1.53
CA PRO A 93 -1.94 -15.70 2.63
C PRO A 93 -2.62 -14.37 2.93
N ALA A 94 -1.96 -13.24 2.68
CA ALA A 94 -2.57 -11.93 2.84
C ALA A 94 -3.61 -11.67 1.73
N GLN A 95 -3.34 -12.13 0.51
CA GLN A 95 -4.33 -12.09 -0.59
C GLN A 95 -5.57 -12.90 -0.22
N THR A 96 -5.39 -14.14 0.23
CA THR A 96 -6.51 -15.00 0.62
C THR A 96 -7.33 -14.36 1.74
N ALA A 97 -6.66 -13.84 2.78
CA ALA A 97 -7.34 -13.18 3.90
C ALA A 97 -8.08 -11.89 3.48
N LEU A 98 -7.56 -11.16 2.50
CA LEU A 98 -8.22 -9.99 1.91
C LEU A 98 -9.44 -10.40 1.10
N ASP A 99 -9.32 -11.41 0.24
CA ASP A 99 -10.39 -11.90 -0.63
C ASP A 99 -11.58 -12.45 0.19
N GLU A 100 -11.28 -13.23 1.23
CA GLU A 100 -12.29 -13.71 2.19
C GLU A 100 -13.01 -12.54 2.84
N TRP A 101 -12.27 -11.52 3.27
CA TRP A 101 -12.87 -10.37 3.92
C TRP A 101 -13.69 -9.54 2.94
N MET A 102 -13.19 -9.25 1.74
CA MET A 102 -13.94 -8.56 0.70
C MET A 102 -15.29 -9.22 0.40
N THR A 103 -15.34 -10.56 0.44
CA THR A 103 -16.57 -11.33 0.27
C THR A 103 -17.57 -11.11 1.43
N GLU A 104 -17.07 -10.98 2.65
CA GLU A 104 -17.87 -10.73 3.86
C GLU A 104 -18.42 -9.30 3.91
N ILE A 105 -17.57 -8.30 3.72
CA ILE A 105 -17.97 -6.88 3.83
C ILE A 105 -18.71 -6.38 2.59
N GLN A 106 -18.41 -6.92 1.41
CA GLN A 106 -18.89 -6.45 0.11
C GLN A 106 -18.69 -4.93 -0.07
N PRO A 107 -17.44 -4.46 -0.16
CA PRO A 107 -17.16 -3.04 -0.28
C PRO A 107 -17.66 -2.49 -1.63
N GLU A 108 -18.16 -1.25 -1.62
CA GLU A 108 -18.62 -0.55 -2.82
C GLU A 108 -17.45 0.13 -3.56
N VAL A 109 -16.36 0.43 -2.85
CA VAL A 109 -15.14 0.99 -3.41
C VAL A 109 -13.93 0.52 -2.61
N VAL A 110 -12.82 0.29 -3.32
CA VAL A 110 -11.53 -0.06 -2.69
C VAL A 110 -10.54 1.08 -2.90
N LEU A 111 -10.03 1.66 -1.81
CA LEU A 111 -8.96 2.65 -1.82
C LEU A 111 -7.62 1.97 -1.52
N CYS A 112 -6.77 1.88 -2.53
CA CYS A 112 -5.43 1.31 -2.42
C CYS A 112 -4.39 2.38 -2.11
N GLN A 113 -3.79 2.33 -0.92
CA GLN A 113 -2.71 3.24 -0.57
C GLN A 113 -1.35 2.72 -0.98
N LEU A 114 -0.60 3.57 -1.69
CA LEU A 114 0.68 3.30 -2.30
C LEU A 114 0.61 2.16 -3.33
N VAL A 115 1.51 2.22 -4.31
CA VAL A 115 1.66 1.13 -5.29
C VAL A 115 2.09 -0.21 -4.68
N ARG A 116 2.53 -0.21 -3.40
CA ARG A 116 2.91 -1.40 -2.62
C ARG A 116 1.76 -2.40 -2.45
N MET A 117 0.53 -1.89 -2.34
CA MET A 117 -0.66 -2.71 -2.15
C MET A 117 -1.39 -3.04 -3.45
N ALA A 118 -0.94 -2.48 -4.58
CA ALA A 118 -1.68 -2.54 -5.82
C ALA A 118 -1.89 -3.96 -6.36
N GLU A 119 -0.89 -4.85 -6.20
CA GLU A 119 -0.99 -6.25 -6.63
C GLU A 119 -2.14 -7.01 -5.96
N TYR A 120 -2.60 -6.55 -4.78
CA TYR A 120 -3.70 -7.22 -4.09
C TYR A 120 -5.06 -7.00 -4.73
N VAL A 121 -5.25 -5.90 -5.46
CA VAL A 121 -6.57 -5.46 -5.94
C VAL A 121 -6.61 -5.11 -7.42
N LYS A 122 -5.46 -5.03 -8.10
CA LYS A 122 -5.38 -4.66 -9.52
C LYS A 122 -6.21 -5.56 -10.46
N ASP A 123 -6.51 -6.79 -10.06
CA ASP A 123 -7.27 -7.76 -10.85
C ASP A 123 -8.74 -7.91 -10.35
N LYS A 124 -9.16 -7.12 -9.35
CA LYS A 124 -10.52 -7.14 -8.77
C LYS A 124 -11.44 -6.17 -9.51
N HIS A 125 -11.84 -6.50 -10.73
CA HIS A 125 -12.63 -5.61 -11.59
C HIS A 125 -14.09 -5.42 -11.17
N ASP A 126 -14.59 -6.26 -10.26
CA ASP A 126 -16.00 -6.23 -9.82
C ASP A 126 -16.31 -5.04 -8.90
N VAL A 127 -15.29 -4.38 -8.36
CA VAL A 127 -15.43 -3.23 -7.45
C VAL A 127 -14.59 -2.06 -7.98
N PRO A 128 -15.11 -0.83 -8.02
CA PRO A 128 -14.34 0.36 -8.32
C PRO A 128 -13.11 0.48 -7.41
N ARG A 129 -11.94 0.71 -8.02
CA ARG A 129 -10.67 0.82 -7.29
C ARG A 129 -10.05 2.18 -7.50
N VAL A 130 -9.68 2.81 -6.39
CA VAL A 130 -9.00 4.10 -6.37
C VAL A 130 -7.57 3.90 -5.89
N MET A 131 -6.59 4.28 -6.72
CA MET A 131 -5.19 4.30 -6.31
C MET A 131 -4.87 5.65 -5.65
N ASP A 132 -4.48 5.63 -4.38
CA ASP A 132 -3.83 6.77 -3.74
C ASP A 132 -2.32 6.56 -3.79
N TYR A 133 -1.66 7.24 -4.74
CA TYR A 133 -0.20 7.19 -4.86
C TYR A 133 0.49 7.75 -3.63
N MET A 134 -0.18 8.60 -2.86
CA MET A 134 0.40 9.45 -1.82
C MET A 134 1.55 10.28 -2.39
N ASP A 135 2.77 9.75 -2.38
CA ASP A 135 3.98 10.39 -2.92
C ASP A 135 4.46 9.63 -4.15
N ALA A 136 5.23 10.28 -5.03
CA ALA A 136 5.96 9.59 -6.09
C ALA A 136 7.13 8.77 -5.48
N LEU A 137 6.91 7.47 -5.23
CA LEU A 137 7.90 6.60 -4.60
C LEU A 137 9.17 6.49 -5.45
N SER A 138 9.04 6.47 -6.77
CA SER A 138 10.19 6.51 -7.68
C SER A 138 11.05 7.76 -7.43
N ALA A 139 10.45 8.94 -7.29
CA ALA A 139 11.19 10.17 -6.97
C ALA A 139 11.87 10.10 -5.59
N GLY A 140 11.21 9.48 -4.61
CA GLY A 140 11.81 9.19 -3.31
C GLY A 140 13.09 8.35 -3.42
N ILE A 141 13.06 7.26 -4.20
CA ILE A 141 14.24 6.41 -4.43
C ILE A 141 15.31 7.13 -5.27
N ALA A 142 14.92 7.95 -6.24
CA ALA A 142 15.87 8.75 -7.01
C ALA A 142 16.68 9.70 -6.12
N ARG A 143 16.02 10.38 -5.16
CA ARG A 143 16.69 11.22 -4.15
C ARG A 143 17.63 10.39 -3.27
N GLN A 144 17.18 9.24 -2.78
CA GLN A 144 18.01 8.34 -1.96
C GLN A 144 19.22 7.79 -2.72
N THR A 145 19.11 7.56 -4.03
CA THR A 145 20.22 7.08 -4.88
C THR A 145 21.39 8.05 -4.86
N LYS A 146 21.13 9.37 -4.84
CA LYS A 146 22.17 10.40 -4.78
C LYS A 146 22.95 10.40 -3.47
N LEU A 147 22.30 10.02 -2.37
CA LEU A 147 22.88 9.97 -1.03
C LEU A 147 23.47 8.59 -0.69
N ALA A 148 23.19 7.56 -1.49
CA ALA A 148 23.59 6.19 -1.21
C ALA A 148 25.09 5.95 -1.40
N LYS A 149 25.63 5.06 -0.57
CA LYS A 149 26.99 4.53 -0.72
C LYS A 149 27.15 3.89 -2.10
N PRO A 150 28.33 4.01 -2.75
CA PRO A 150 28.52 3.58 -4.15
C PRO A 150 28.04 2.14 -4.45
N TYR A 151 28.30 1.21 -3.53
CA TYR A 151 27.91 -0.20 -3.68
C TYR A 151 26.40 -0.47 -3.56
N LEU A 152 25.60 0.46 -3.04
CA LEU A 152 24.12 0.35 -2.99
C LEU A 152 23.44 1.14 -4.11
N ARG A 153 24.16 2.04 -4.80
CA ARG A 153 23.57 2.90 -5.83
C ARG A 153 22.97 2.10 -6.98
N TRP A 154 23.58 0.98 -7.36
CA TRP A 154 23.07 0.14 -8.44
C TRP A 154 21.70 -0.46 -8.06
N LEU A 155 21.53 -0.90 -6.82
CA LEU A 155 20.28 -1.47 -6.31
C LEU A 155 19.19 -0.40 -6.24
N HIS A 156 19.52 0.80 -5.75
CA HIS A 156 18.56 1.91 -5.71
C HIS A 156 18.16 2.37 -7.12
N ARG A 157 19.11 2.38 -8.07
CA ARG A 157 18.84 2.70 -9.48
C ARG A 157 17.93 1.67 -10.13
N LEU A 158 18.15 0.38 -9.86
CA LEU A 158 17.29 -0.70 -10.32
C LEU A 158 15.86 -0.51 -9.77
N GLU A 159 15.73 -0.26 -8.46
CA GLU A 159 14.43 -0.03 -7.84
C GLU A 159 13.73 1.21 -8.38
N TYR A 160 14.47 2.31 -8.61
CA TYR A 160 13.94 3.51 -9.23
C TYR A 160 13.32 3.22 -10.60
N GLN A 161 14.06 2.52 -11.48
CA GLN A 161 13.58 2.19 -12.83
C GLN A 161 12.34 1.31 -12.78
N ARG A 162 12.32 0.32 -11.88
CA ARG A 162 11.17 -0.58 -11.69
C ARG A 162 9.96 0.15 -11.14
N LEU A 163 10.13 0.98 -10.10
CA LEU A 163 9.06 1.80 -9.53
C LEU A 163 8.48 2.74 -10.56
N ARG A 164 9.31 3.48 -11.31
CA ARG A 164 8.83 4.42 -12.32
C ARG A 164 7.99 3.72 -13.39
N SER A 165 8.45 2.56 -13.89
CA SER A 165 7.67 1.78 -14.85
C SER A 165 6.39 1.21 -14.24
N TYR A 166 6.45 0.78 -12.98
CA TYR A 166 5.31 0.18 -12.30
C TYR A 166 4.23 1.20 -11.92
N GLU A 167 4.62 2.38 -11.43
CA GLU A 167 3.71 3.50 -11.15
C GLU A 167 2.94 3.91 -12.40
N SER A 168 3.60 3.99 -13.56
CA SER A 168 2.92 4.29 -14.82
C SER A 168 2.00 3.15 -15.25
N LYS A 169 2.46 1.89 -15.20
CA LYS A 169 1.63 0.72 -15.56
C LYS A 169 0.39 0.56 -14.70
N ILE A 170 0.52 0.75 -13.39
CA ILE A 170 -0.59 0.51 -12.46
C ILE A 170 -1.66 1.59 -12.56
N PHE A 171 -1.34 2.74 -13.14
CA PHE A 171 -2.30 3.80 -13.41
C PHE A 171 -3.50 3.29 -14.22
N ASP A 172 -3.27 2.46 -15.24
CA ASP A 172 -4.33 1.97 -16.12
C ASP A 172 -5.22 0.89 -15.48
N TYR A 173 -4.79 0.29 -14.36
CA TYR A 173 -5.54 -0.78 -13.68
C TYR A 173 -6.62 -0.25 -12.72
N PHE A 174 -6.57 1.04 -12.37
CA PHE A 174 -7.41 1.65 -11.35
C PHE A 174 -8.39 2.66 -11.97
N ASP A 175 -9.61 2.67 -11.46
CA ASP A 175 -10.72 3.49 -11.95
C ASP A 175 -10.53 4.96 -11.52
N GLY A 176 -10.13 5.18 -10.26
CA GLY A 176 -9.79 6.49 -9.71
C GLY A 176 -8.32 6.61 -9.34
N LYS A 177 -7.76 7.83 -9.37
CA LYS A 177 -6.38 8.10 -8.98
C LYS A 177 -6.28 9.39 -8.18
N THR A 178 -5.53 9.33 -7.08
CA THR A 178 -5.22 10.50 -6.25
C THR A 178 -3.73 10.53 -5.92
N ILE A 179 -3.21 11.73 -5.69
CA ILE A 179 -1.81 11.97 -5.30
C ILE A 179 -1.75 13.21 -4.41
N ILE A 180 -0.73 13.30 -3.55
CA ILE A 180 -0.66 14.35 -2.51
C ILE A 180 -0.59 15.76 -3.06
N SER A 181 0.12 15.98 -4.16
CA SER A 181 0.44 17.32 -4.63
C SER A 181 0.59 17.36 -6.15
N HIS A 182 0.46 18.57 -6.70
CA HIS A 182 0.77 18.81 -8.11
C HIS A 182 2.24 18.52 -8.43
N ALA A 183 3.16 18.84 -7.50
CA ALA A 183 4.59 18.57 -7.69
C ALA A 183 4.88 17.07 -7.82
N ASP A 184 4.25 16.23 -7.00
CA ASP A 184 4.36 14.77 -7.11
C ASP A 184 3.71 14.25 -8.38
N ARG A 185 2.59 14.85 -8.81
CA ARG A 185 1.93 14.48 -10.07
C ARG A 185 2.86 14.61 -11.26
N MET A 186 3.66 15.68 -11.30
CA MET A 186 4.63 15.92 -12.38
C MET A 186 5.81 14.92 -12.40
N LEU A 187 5.96 14.12 -11.34
CA LEU A 187 7.02 13.12 -11.21
C LEU A 187 6.57 11.70 -11.59
N ILE A 188 5.26 11.47 -11.71
CA ILE A 188 4.70 10.21 -12.22
C ILE A 188 4.63 10.31 -13.75
N ALA A 189 5.12 9.25 -14.41
CA ALA A 189 5.27 9.17 -15.86
C ALA A 189 3.98 8.73 -16.57
#